data_AF-A0A2T4V5Z7-F1
#
_entry.id   AF-A0A2T4V5Z7-F1
#
_cell.length_a   1.000
_cell.length_b   1.000
_cell.length_c   1.000
_cell.angle_alpha   90.00
_cell.angle_beta   90.00
_cell.angle_gamma   90.00
#
_symmetry.space_group_name_H-M   'P 1'
#
loop_
_entity.id
_entity.type
_entity.pdbx_description
1 polymer ?
#
loop_
_entity_poly.entity_id
_entity_poly.type
_entity_poly.pdbx_seq_one_letter_code
_entity_poly.pdbx_strand_id
1 'polypeptide(L)'
;MGLTPLLLMWLVSAVPCEKAPPPGMVCIEGGDAIVGADDRTPAEQPRHKVFVETFYLDAREVTVGDYSRCERAGACPRLPRPSFYARFQRPELPAVPITWDMAHQYCVFAGKRLPSEAEWEKAARGPEGRTYPWGEEPPTCDKANYKGCPGNTTMPPGSLPPGSQGLYDLAGNGYEWVKDWWAPCFQGCDKACGEACLRENPRGPCDGARPCKGFTQRVLKGGSWYWPEDMLRGSWRRGQSPTSGLHRLSFRCASTTTRLSAWPPRFITDPPARPADPSPPSEEERAKALAVVEDTDVFQIPLCGRKGKARVDCRDPLSYIKSNEALQYLFGDSIKNVGGGYVGLGADQGYSFIAHARSQWAWIFDYDPTVIRLHHVLRAVVKRARTREDFVEAFTDKRLEATRAAIEQEWASLPVEERAAIAGVFERARRSLWANYARQLRPARWTDGFGWLQNDENYRYVRLLFEQGRIIAIKGNMLTDKALPSIARAARAVGVPIRVYYPSNAEEQWKQLPPQYRDNVRQLPFDERSVILRTLISRKFHKSESRWHYIVHGGLHAQEHLALPGYANVWTFMEDRQQVGAFLSTVMVSATEGAPKRERYLDFLSYIGVPSGRTEPSP
;
A
#
# COMPACT_ATOMS: atom_id res chain seq x y z
N MET A 1 1.52 19.58 -51.10
CA MET A 1 2.31 18.46 -50.53
C MET A 1 1.93 18.35 -49.05
N GLY A 2 0.98 17.47 -48.73
CA GLY A 2 0.52 17.25 -47.36
C GLY A 2 1.42 16.23 -46.67
N LEU A 3 2.01 16.62 -45.53
CA LEU A 3 2.74 15.73 -44.65
C LEU A 3 1.74 14.90 -43.84
N THR A 4 1.64 13.60 -44.14
CA THR A 4 0.99 12.61 -43.29
C THR A 4 1.79 12.45 -41.99
N PRO A 5 1.14 12.45 -40.81
CA PRO A 5 1.82 12.17 -39.56
C PRO A 5 2.15 10.67 -39.50
N LEU A 6 3.44 10.33 -39.42
CA LEU A 6 3.86 8.98 -39.09
C LEU A 6 3.31 8.61 -37.71
N LEU A 7 2.41 7.63 -37.68
CA LEU A 7 2.01 6.94 -36.45
C LEU A 7 3.25 6.20 -35.93
N LEU A 8 3.86 6.70 -34.86
CA LEU A 8 4.90 5.99 -34.14
C LEU A 8 4.23 4.84 -33.36
N MET A 9 4.11 3.66 -33.98
CA MET A 9 3.73 2.44 -33.26
C MET A 9 4.85 2.12 -32.27
N TRP A 10 4.61 2.42 -30.99
CA TRP A 10 5.44 1.88 -29.92
C TRP A 10 5.25 0.37 -29.89
N LEU A 11 6.21 -0.37 -30.42
CA LEU A 11 6.35 -1.81 -30.16
C LEU A 11 6.62 -1.97 -28.66
N VAL A 12 5.57 -2.26 -27.88
CA VAL A 12 5.71 -2.66 -26.48
C VAL A 12 6.35 -4.05 -26.48
N SER A 13 7.68 -4.10 -26.40
CA SER A 13 8.39 -5.36 -26.20
C SER A 13 8.00 -5.92 -24.84
N ALA A 14 7.55 -7.17 -24.79
CA ALA A 14 7.32 -7.88 -23.54
C ALA A 14 8.61 -7.87 -22.69
N VAL A 15 8.47 -7.55 -21.40
CA VAL A 15 9.58 -7.64 -20.44
C VAL A 15 9.89 -9.12 -20.23
N PRO A 16 11.09 -9.65 -20.52
CA PRO A 16 11.37 -11.06 -20.34
C PRO A 16 11.32 -11.45 -18.85
N CYS A 17 11.12 -12.75 -18.58
CA CYS A 17 11.22 -13.27 -17.21
C CYS A 17 12.58 -12.92 -16.59
N GLU A 18 12.56 -12.41 -15.36
CA GLU A 18 13.79 -12.24 -14.58
C GLU A 18 14.39 -13.62 -14.25
N LYS A 19 15.72 -13.68 -14.08
CA LYS A 19 16.47 -14.94 -13.90
C LYS A 19 15.98 -15.82 -12.72
N ALA A 20 15.31 -15.23 -11.72
CA ALA A 20 14.73 -15.97 -10.61
C ALA A 20 13.35 -15.39 -10.22
N PRO A 21 12.25 -16.16 -10.33
CA PRO A 21 10.94 -15.74 -9.84
C PRO A 21 10.93 -15.70 -8.30
N PRO A 22 9.93 -15.05 -7.67
CA PRO A 22 9.73 -15.16 -6.23
C PRO A 22 9.65 -16.62 -5.78
N PRO A 23 10.12 -16.95 -4.55
CA PRO A 23 10.02 -18.31 -4.02
C PRO A 23 8.58 -18.87 -4.11
N GLY A 24 8.45 -20.05 -4.71
CA GLY A 24 7.16 -20.73 -4.89
C GLY A 24 6.30 -20.23 -6.05
N MET A 25 6.79 -19.30 -6.87
CA MET A 25 6.10 -18.79 -8.06
C MET A 25 6.80 -19.23 -9.35
N VAL A 26 6.03 -19.30 -10.42
CA VAL A 26 6.48 -19.53 -11.80
C VAL A 26 6.33 -18.23 -12.57
N CYS A 27 7.34 -17.87 -13.36
CA CYS A 27 7.25 -16.72 -14.26
C CYS A 27 6.49 -17.11 -15.53
N ILE A 28 5.52 -16.29 -15.92
CA ILE A 28 4.76 -16.41 -17.16
C ILE A 28 5.15 -15.25 -18.06
N GLU A 29 5.80 -15.56 -19.17
CA GLU A 29 6.32 -14.56 -20.09
C GLU A 29 5.19 -13.72 -20.69
N GLY A 30 5.44 -12.42 -20.77
CA GLY A 30 4.57 -11.43 -21.36
C GLY A 30 4.41 -11.65 -22.86
N GLY A 31 3.25 -11.30 -23.39
CA GLY A 31 2.89 -11.59 -24.77
C GLY A 31 1.43 -11.94 -24.92
N ASP A 32 1.10 -12.40 -26.11
CA ASP A 32 -0.25 -12.77 -26.48
C ASP A 32 -0.79 -13.93 -25.64
N ALA A 33 -2.07 -13.82 -25.28
CA ALA A 33 -2.86 -14.84 -24.62
C ALA A 33 -4.13 -15.08 -25.42
N ILE A 34 -4.52 -16.35 -25.53
CA ILE A 34 -5.83 -16.73 -26.04
C ILE A 34 -6.76 -16.93 -24.84
N VAL A 35 -7.85 -16.15 -24.80
CA VAL A 35 -8.86 -16.20 -23.76
C VAL A 35 -10.21 -16.60 -24.37
N GLY A 36 -10.94 -17.47 -23.70
CA GLY A 36 -12.25 -17.94 -24.14
C GLY A 36 -12.21 -19.06 -25.18
N ALA A 37 -13.38 -19.44 -25.66
CA ALA A 37 -13.61 -20.50 -26.64
C ALA A 37 -14.87 -20.21 -27.46
N ASP A 38 -14.87 -20.57 -28.75
CA ASP A 38 -16.00 -20.30 -29.66
C ASP A 38 -17.09 -21.37 -29.59
N ASP A 39 -16.72 -22.62 -29.34
CA ASP A 39 -17.56 -23.81 -29.45
C ASP A 39 -17.93 -24.39 -28.07
N ARG A 40 -17.99 -23.53 -27.05
CA ARG A 40 -18.27 -23.88 -25.65
C ARG A 40 -19.44 -23.06 -25.09
N THR A 41 -19.53 -22.93 -23.77
CA THR A 41 -20.66 -22.21 -23.15
C THR A 41 -20.67 -20.73 -23.51
N PRO A 42 -21.83 -20.04 -23.48
CA PRO A 42 -21.91 -18.61 -23.77
C PRO A 42 -20.97 -17.74 -22.91
N ALA A 43 -20.68 -18.18 -21.68
CA ALA A 43 -19.73 -17.49 -20.82
C ALA A 43 -18.30 -17.53 -21.35
N GLU A 44 -17.90 -18.65 -21.94
CA GLU A 44 -16.58 -18.84 -22.54
C GLU A 44 -16.43 -18.08 -23.87
N GLN A 45 -17.53 -17.64 -24.49
CA GLN A 45 -17.51 -17.04 -25.83
C GLN A 45 -17.29 -15.51 -25.83
N PRO A 46 -16.67 -14.99 -26.91
CA PRO A 46 -15.92 -15.71 -27.94
C PRO A 46 -14.47 -16.02 -27.53
N ARG A 47 -13.78 -16.87 -28.30
CA ARG A 47 -12.32 -16.96 -28.28
C ARG A 47 -11.74 -15.65 -28.83
N HIS A 48 -10.82 -15.05 -28.10
CA HIS A 48 -10.19 -13.81 -28.49
C HIS A 48 -8.74 -13.73 -27.99
N LYS A 49 -7.99 -12.77 -28.54
CA LYS A 49 -6.57 -12.59 -28.27
C LYS A 49 -6.37 -11.29 -27.50
N VAL A 50 -5.62 -11.35 -26.40
CA VAL A 50 -5.27 -10.19 -25.58
C VAL A 50 -3.79 -10.22 -25.23
N PHE A 51 -3.17 -9.06 -25.07
CA PHE A 51 -1.81 -8.97 -24.55
C PHE A 51 -1.84 -9.05 -23.02
N VAL A 52 -1.00 -9.89 -22.43
CA VAL A 52 -0.79 -9.98 -20.98
C VAL A 52 0.69 -9.81 -20.72
N GLU A 53 1.06 -8.83 -19.89
CA GLU A 53 2.41 -8.56 -19.42
C GLU A 53 3.01 -9.75 -18.66
N THR A 54 4.33 -9.71 -18.47
CA THR A 54 5.01 -10.71 -17.64
C THR A 54 4.55 -10.60 -16.20
N PHE A 55 4.22 -11.74 -15.63
CA PHE A 55 3.82 -11.86 -14.24
C PHE A 55 4.33 -13.17 -13.65
N TYR A 56 4.22 -13.27 -12.34
CA TYR A 56 4.56 -14.46 -11.57
C TYR A 56 3.27 -15.01 -10.99
N LEU A 57 3.07 -16.33 -11.08
CA LEU A 57 1.90 -17.02 -10.51
C LEU A 57 2.38 -18.07 -9.52
N ASP A 58 1.70 -18.21 -8.39
CA ASP A 58 1.97 -19.28 -7.44
C ASP A 58 1.90 -20.65 -8.15
N ALA A 59 2.95 -21.45 -7.97
CA ALA A 59 3.08 -22.75 -8.62
C ALA A 59 1.93 -23.68 -8.25
N ARG A 60 1.34 -23.49 -7.07
CA ARG A 60 0.36 -24.35 -6.41
C ARG A 60 -0.71 -23.49 -5.71
N GLU A 61 -1.86 -24.10 -5.42
CA GLU A 61 -2.88 -23.48 -4.57
C GLU A 61 -2.32 -23.19 -3.16
N VAL A 62 -2.86 -22.16 -2.51
CA VAL A 62 -2.50 -21.81 -1.13
C VAL A 62 -3.00 -22.91 -0.18
N THR A 63 -2.13 -23.43 0.68
CA THR A 63 -2.50 -24.49 1.62
C THR A 63 -3.13 -23.96 2.91
N VAL A 64 -3.81 -24.83 3.68
CA VAL A 64 -4.27 -24.50 5.04
C VAL A 64 -3.10 -24.06 5.92
N GLY A 65 -1.94 -24.72 5.83
CA GLY A 65 -0.74 -24.37 6.58
C GLY A 65 -0.21 -22.98 6.22
N ASP A 66 -0.27 -22.62 4.94
CA ASP A 66 0.07 -21.28 4.46
C ASP A 66 -0.90 -20.23 4.99
N TYR A 67 -2.20 -20.46 4.82
CA TYR A 67 -3.25 -19.55 5.29
C TYR A 67 -3.22 -19.37 6.80
N SER A 68 -2.92 -20.43 7.56
CA SER A 68 -2.77 -20.34 9.02
C SER A 68 -1.61 -19.45 9.47
N ARG A 69 -0.59 -19.19 8.63
CA ARG A 69 0.40 -18.14 8.93
C ARG A 69 -0.24 -16.75 8.91
N CYS A 70 -1.12 -16.49 7.95
CA CYS A 70 -1.90 -15.26 7.87
C CYS A 70 -2.88 -15.10 9.04
N GLU A 71 -3.56 -16.18 9.45
CA GLU A 71 -4.43 -16.19 10.64
C GLU A 71 -3.65 -15.86 11.91
N ARG A 72 -2.49 -16.49 12.13
CA ARG A 72 -1.64 -16.25 13.31
C ARG A 72 -1.08 -14.84 13.35
N ALA A 73 -0.81 -14.24 12.19
CA ALA A 73 -0.41 -12.84 12.07
C ALA A 73 -1.56 -11.85 12.30
N GLY A 74 -2.81 -12.33 12.36
CA GLY A 74 -4.00 -11.49 12.50
C GLY A 74 -4.41 -10.75 11.22
N ALA A 75 -3.82 -11.08 10.06
CA ALA A 75 -4.15 -10.46 8.77
C ALA A 75 -5.38 -11.06 8.09
N CYS A 76 -5.63 -12.35 8.34
CA CYS A 76 -6.72 -13.09 7.72
C CYS A 76 -7.74 -13.54 8.77
N PRO A 77 -9.04 -13.56 8.46
CA PRO A 77 -10.04 -14.18 9.30
C PRO A 77 -9.79 -15.69 9.35
N ARG A 78 -10.27 -16.32 10.43
CA ARG A 78 -10.14 -17.76 10.59
C ARG A 78 -10.92 -18.51 9.51
N LEU A 79 -10.31 -19.55 8.94
CA LEU A 79 -10.99 -20.52 8.09
C LEU A 79 -12.14 -21.16 8.88
N PRO A 80 -13.32 -21.34 8.28
CA PRO A 80 -14.39 -22.13 8.88
C PRO A 80 -13.93 -23.56 9.16
N ARG A 81 -13.99 -24.00 10.42
CA ARG A 81 -13.60 -25.35 10.85
C ARG A 81 -14.74 -26.17 11.46
N PRO A 82 -15.93 -26.26 10.84
CA PRO A 82 -16.95 -27.18 11.32
C PRO A 82 -16.50 -28.64 11.14
N SER A 83 -17.02 -29.55 11.96
CA SER A 83 -16.64 -30.97 11.97
C SER A 83 -16.85 -31.65 10.60
N PHE A 84 -17.90 -31.30 9.86
CA PHE A 84 -18.15 -31.83 8.51
C PHE A 84 -17.14 -31.36 7.44
N TYR A 85 -16.29 -30.38 7.76
CA TYR A 85 -15.15 -29.98 6.93
C TYR A 85 -13.80 -30.51 7.43
N ALA A 86 -13.76 -31.36 8.46
CA ALA A 86 -12.51 -31.87 9.04
C ALA A 86 -11.55 -32.48 8.00
N ARG A 87 -12.09 -33.17 6.98
CA ARG A 87 -11.30 -33.77 5.90
C ARG A 87 -10.54 -32.77 5.00
N PHE A 88 -10.91 -31.48 5.04
CA PHE A 88 -10.26 -30.41 4.27
C PHE A 88 -9.27 -29.58 5.10
N GLN A 89 -9.15 -29.84 6.41
CA GLN A 89 -8.43 -28.96 7.34
C GLN A 89 -6.98 -29.35 7.59
N ARG A 90 -6.47 -30.38 6.91
CA ARG A 90 -5.07 -30.80 7.06
C ARG A 90 -4.13 -29.71 6.50
N PRO A 91 -3.01 -29.39 7.17
CA PRO A 91 -2.13 -28.29 6.78
C PRO A 91 -1.64 -28.34 5.33
N GLU A 92 -1.45 -29.54 4.77
CA GLU A 92 -0.96 -29.79 3.42
C GLU A 92 -2.03 -29.70 2.32
N LEU A 93 -3.32 -29.60 2.68
CA LEU A 93 -4.42 -29.48 1.73
C LEU A 93 -4.66 -28.02 1.31
N PRO A 94 -5.33 -27.77 0.17
CA PRO A 94 -5.71 -26.42 -0.23
C PRO A 94 -6.57 -25.76 0.85
N ALA A 95 -6.39 -24.46 1.05
CA ALA A 95 -7.18 -23.68 1.98
C ALA A 95 -8.63 -23.56 1.48
N VAL A 96 -9.48 -24.51 1.90
CA VAL A 96 -10.92 -24.51 1.64
C VAL A 96 -11.67 -24.79 2.96
N PRO A 97 -12.89 -24.25 3.14
CA PRO A 97 -13.58 -23.27 2.30
C PRO A 97 -12.97 -21.86 2.40
N ILE A 98 -12.99 -21.12 1.29
CA ILE A 98 -12.45 -19.77 1.20
C ILE A 98 -13.41 -18.83 0.45
N THR A 99 -13.65 -17.64 1.00
CA THR A 99 -14.38 -16.58 0.28
C THR A 99 -13.42 -15.78 -0.60
N TRP A 100 -13.94 -15.00 -1.55
CA TRP A 100 -13.09 -14.13 -2.36
C TRP A 100 -12.33 -13.10 -1.50
N ASP A 101 -13.00 -12.53 -0.49
CA ASP A 101 -12.39 -11.55 0.41
C ASP A 101 -11.25 -12.17 1.23
N MET A 102 -11.40 -13.42 1.67
CA MET A 102 -10.35 -14.17 2.36
C MET A 102 -9.15 -14.46 1.45
N ALA A 103 -9.43 -14.82 0.19
CA ALA A 103 -8.41 -15.16 -0.81
C ALA A 103 -7.58 -13.92 -1.13
N HIS A 104 -8.29 -12.81 -1.34
CA HIS A 104 -7.70 -11.51 -1.54
C HIS A 104 -6.82 -11.13 -0.35
N GLN A 105 -7.34 -11.12 0.88
CA GLN A 105 -6.58 -10.77 2.09
C GLN A 105 -5.31 -11.64 2.28
N TYR A 106 -5.35 -12.92 1.92
CA TYR A 106 -4.16 -13.75 1.98
C TYR A 106 -3.12 -13.35 0.92
N CYS A 107 -3.53 -13.15 -0.34
CA CYS A 107 -2.57 -12.79 -1.38
C CYS A 107 -1.86 -11.48 -1.03
N VAL A 108 -2.60 -10.54 -0.49
CA VAL A 108 -2.11 -9.29 0.06
C VAL A 108 -1.12 -9.53 1.19
N PHE A 109 -1.51 -10.41 2.11
CA PHE A 109 -0.66 -10.79 3.23
C PHE A 109 0.70 -11.32 2.75
N ALA A 110 0.69 -12.06 1.65
CA ALA A 110 1.88 -12.62 1.02
C ALA A 110 2.67 -11.62 0.14
N GLY A 111 2.26 -10.34 0.06
CA GLY A 111 2.88 -9.35 -0.82
C GLY A 111 2.55 -9.54 -2.29
N LYS A 112 1.42 -10.19 -2.57
CA LYS A 112 0.92 -10.61 -3.88
C LYS A 112 -0.48 -10.03 -4.10
N ARG A 113 -1.13 -10.43 -5.19
CA ARG A 113 -2.53 -10.13 -5.52
C ARG A 113 -3.23 -11.39 -6.04
N LEU A 114 -4.55 -11.35 -6.19
CA LEU A 114 -5.22 -12.36 -7.02
C LEU A 114 -4.82 -12.17 -8.50
N PRO A 115 -4.67 -13.24 -9.30
CA PRO A 115 -4.49 -13.13 -10.74
C PRO A 115 -5.74 -12.52 -11.39
N SER A 116 -5.60 -11.87 -12.55
CA SER A 116 -6.76 -11.69 -13.42
C SER A 116 -7.18 -13.00 -14.06
N GLU A 117 -8.40 -13.06 -14.59
CA GLU A 117 -8.87 -14.21 -15.36
C GLU A 117 -7.97 -14.49 -16.56
N ALA A 118 -7.56 -13.46 -17.29
CA ALA A 118 -6.70 -13.61 -18.46
C ALA A 118 -5.29 -14.08 -18.09
N GLU A 119 -4.73 -13.61 -16.97
CA GLU A 119 -3.47 -14.12 -16.43
C GLU A 119 -3.58 -15.59 -16.07
N TRP A 120 -4.63 -15.97 -15.33
CA TRP A 120 -4.87 -17.35 -14.94
C TRP A 120 -5.03 -18.25 -16.16
N GLU A 121 -5.81 -17.81 -17.15
CA GLU A 121 -6.09 -18.59 -18.35
C GLU A 121 -4.86 -18.72 -19.26
N LYS A 122 -4.07 -17.65 -19.41
CA LYS A 122 -2.77 -17.70 -20.07
C LYS A 122 -1.85 -18.71 -19.38
N ALA A 123 -1.78 -18.69 -18.05
CA ALA A 123 -0.95 -19.58 -17.26
C ALA A 123 -1.39 -21.06 -17.37
N ALA A 124 -2.70 -21.30 -17.45
CA ALA A 124 -3.24 -22.64 -17.66
C ALA A 124 -3.01 -23.13 -19.08
N ARG A 125 -3.31 -22.33 -20.10
CA ARG A 125 -3.45 -22.79 -21.49
C ARG A 125 -2.21 -22.60 -22.35
N GLY A 126 -1.26 -21.77 -21.92
CA GLY A 126 -0.13 -21.34 -22.73
C GLY A 126 -0.52 -20.41 -23.88
N PRO A 127 0.47 -19.88 -24.62
CA PRO A 127 0.24 -18.94 -25.72
C PRO A 127 -0.61 -19.53 -26.87
N GLU A 128 -0.64 -20.84 -27.02
CA GLU A 128 -1.39 -21.57 -28.04
C GLU A 128 -2.88 -21.71 -27.69
N GLY A 129 -3.23 -21.48 -26.42
CA GLY A 129 -4.60 -21.61 -25.95
C GLY A 129 -5.09 -23.06 -25.93
N ARG A 130 -4.34 -23.98 -25.30
CA ARG A 130 -4.69 -25.40 -25.13
C ARG A 130 -6.00 -25.61 -24.37
N THR A 131 -6.68 -26.74 -24.54
CA THR A 131 -7.93 -27.04 -23.81
C THR A 131 -7.68 -27.28 -22.31
N TYR A 132 -6.66 -28.06 -21.95
CA TYR A 132 -6.25 -28.37 -20.58
C TYR A 132 -4.79 -27.96 -20.33
N PRO A 133 -4.35 -27.84 -19.05
CA PRO A 133 -3.00 -27.40 -18.75
C PRO A 133 -1.87 -28.26 -19.34
N TRP A 134 -2.15 -29.55 -19.56
CA TRP A 134 -1.21 -30.52 -20.13
C TRP A 134 -1.36 -30.71 -21.65
N GLY A 135 -2.44 -30.24 -22.28
CA GLY A 135 -2.72 -30.58 -23.68
C GLY A 135 -4.21 -30.62 -24.03
N GLU A 136 -4.53 -31.44 -25.03
CA GLU A 136 -5.88 -31.63 -25.58
C GLU A 136 -6.52 -32.94 -25.10
N GLU A 137 -5.73 -33.80 -24.49
CA GLU A 137 -6.08 -35.12 -24.01
C GLU A 137 -7.07 -34.98 -22.83
N PRO A 138 -8.17 -35.78 -22.83
CA PRO A 138 -9.16 -35.73 -21.77
C PRO A 138 -8.55 -35.92 -20.37
N PRO A 139 -9.17 -35.33 -19.33
CA PRO A 139 -8.72 -35.51 -17.96
C PRO A 139 -8.81 -36.97 -17.52
N THR A 140 -7.81 -37.38 -16.76
CA THR A 140 -7.73 -38.68 -16.09
C THR A 140 -7.29 -38.45 -14.64
N CYS A 141 -7.59 -39.39 -13.74
CA CYS A 141 -7.31 -39.20 -12.31
C CYS A 141 -5.82 -39.19 -11.94
N ASP A 142 -4.93 -39.55 -12.86
CA ASP A 142 -3.47 -39.35 -12.75
C ASP A 142 -3.01 -37.94 -13.19
N LYS A 143 -3.88 -37.15 -13.82
CA LYS A 143 -3.59 -35.77 -14.27
C LYS A 143 -4.34 -34.70 -13.49
N ALA A 144 -5.57 -34.98 -13.06
CA ALA A 144 -6.41 -34.03 -12.34
C ALA A 144 -7.30 -34.73 -11.30
N ASN A 145 -7.70 -33.99 -10.27
CA ASN A 145 -8.63 -34.44 -9.25
C ASN A 145 -10.02 -33.81 -9.48
N TYR A 146 -11.02 -34.61 -9.87
CA TYR A 146 -12.37 -34.17 -10.24
C TYR A 146 -13.44 -35.20 -9.88
N LYS A 147 -14.72 -34.90 -10.13
CA LYS A 147 -15.83 -35.81 -9.81
C LYS A 147 -15.72 -37.10 -10.61
N GLY A 148 -15.49 -38.20 -9.92
CA GLY A 148 -15.24 -39.52 -10.52
C GLY A 148 -13.90 -40.10 -10.08
N CYS A 149 -13.00 -39.27 -9.56
CA CYS A 149 -11.74 -39.73 -9.00
C CYS A 149 -11.86 -40.22 -7.54
N PRO A 150 -10.95 -41.11 -7.10
CA PRO A 150 -10.94 -41.60 -5.73
C PRO A 150 -10.81 -40.49 -4.68
N GLY A 151 -11.35 -40.72 -3.48
CA GLY A 151 -11.15 -39.87 -2.30
C GLY A 151 -12.25 -38.83 -2.03
N ASN A 152 -12.98 -38.37 -3.05
CA ASN A 152 -14.13 -37.43 -2.90
C ASN A 152 -13.79 -36.20 -2.03
N THR A 153 -12.59 -35.64 -2.21
CA THR A 153 -12.00 -34.55 -1.43
C THR A 153 -10.86 -33.88 -2.23
N THR A 154 -10.34 -32.75 -1.75
CA THR A 154 -9.11 -32.14 -2.28
C THR A 154 -7.89 -33.01 -2.01
N MET A 155 -6.90 -32.97 -2.90
CA MET A 155 -5.57 -33.55 -2.75
C MET A 155 -4.55 -32.47 -2.39
N PRO A 156 -3.39 -32.82 -1.78
CA PRO A 156 -2.31 -31.86 -1.55
C PRO A 156 -1.88 -31.19 -2.87
N PRO A 157 -1.78 -29.84 -2.92
CA PRO A 157 -1.36 -29.15 -4.13
C PRO A 157 0.02 -29.65 -4.62
N GLY A 158 0.12 -29.91 -5.92
CA GLY A 158 1.30 -30.43 -6.59
C GLY A 158 1.55 -31.93 -6.38
N SER A 159 0.53 -32.69 -5.95
CA SER A 159 0.60 -34.16 -5.88
C SER A 159 0.37 -34.86 -7.22
N LEU A 160 -0.20 -34.16 -8.20
CA LEU A 160 -0.35 -34.60 -9.59
C LEU A 160 0.68 -33.89 -10.49
N PRO A 161 0.97 -34.40 -11.70
CA PRO A 161 1.93 -33.79 -12.61
C PRO A 161 1.57 -32.32 -12.95
N PRO A 162 2.57 -31.44 -13.14
CA PRO A 162 2.30 -30.07 -13.55
C PRO A 162 1.82 -30.00 -15.00
N GLY A 163 1.15 -28.91 -15.33
CA GLY A 163 0.87 -28.55 -16.72
C GLY A 163 2.13 -28.13 -17.48
N SER A 164 1.96 -27.87 -18.78
CA SER A 164 3.02 -27.49 -19.72
C SER A 164 3.84 -26.26 -19.32
N GLN A 165 3.28 -25.37 -18.51
CA GLN A 165 3.97 -24.19 -17.98
C GLN A 165 4.53 -24.37 -16.56
N GLY A 166 4.64 -25.61 -16.05
CA GLY A 166 5.24 -25.88 -14.73
C GLY A 166 4.36 -25.52 -13.53
N LEU A 167 3.08 -25.19 -13.78
CA LEU A 167 2.07 -24.90 -12.77
C LEU A 167 1.24 -26.15 -12.47
N TYR A 168 0.92 -26.36 -11.21
CA TYR A 168 0.15 -27.52 -10.73
C TYR A 168 -1.33 -27.16 -10.54
N ASP A 169 -2.20 -28.16 -10.65
CA ASP A 169 -3.61 -28.10 -10.22
C ASP A 169 -4.46 -27.00 -10.90
N LEU A 170 -4.07 -26.51 -12.08
CA LEU A 170 -4.89 -25.57 -12.87
C LEU A 170 -6.08 -26.25 -13.57
N ALA A 171 -6.33 -27.52 -13.28
CA ALA A 171 -7.50 -28.28 -13.71
C ALA A 171 -7.89 -29.25 -12.58
N GLY A 172 -9.03 -29.01 -11.94
CA GLY A 172 -9.52 -29.80 -10.82
C GLY A 172 -8.98 -29.32 -9.47
N ASN A 173 -8.98 -30.21 -8.49
CA ASN A 173 -8.72 -29.93 -7.08
C ASN A 173 -9.65 -28.86 -6.48
N GLY A 174 -9.36 -27.57 -6.61
CA GLY A 174 -10.17 -26.46 -6.11
C GLY A 174 -10.50 -25.44 -7.20
N TYR A 175 -11.73 -24.91 -7.18
CA TYR A 175 -12.07 -23.78 -8.04
C TYR A 175 -11.34 -22.55 -7.53
N GLU A 176 -10.63 -21.85 -8.40
CA GLU A 176 -9.79 -20.74 -7.98
C GLU A 176 -10.47 -19.39 -8.18
N TRP A 177 -10.53 -18.61 -7.10
CA TRP A 177 -10.88 -17.19 -7.18
C TRP A 177 -9.86 -16.41 -7.99
N VAL A 178 -10.35 -15.63 -8.95
CA VAL A 178 -9.56 -14.61 -9.66
C VAL A 178 -10.10 -13.21 -9.35
N LYS A 179 -9.36 -12.17 -9.74
CA LYS A 179 -9.70 -10.77 -9.40
C LYS A 179 -11.00 -10.32 -10.08
N ASP A 180 -11.31 -10.81 -11.26
CA ASP A 180 -12.31 -10.26 -12.16
C ASP A 180 -13.75 -10.39 -11.63
N TRP A 181 -14.58 -9.39 -11.94
CA TRP A 181 -16.03 -9.50 -11.79
C TRP A 181 -16.61 -10.36 -12.91
N TRP A 182 -17.58 -11.21 -12.55
CA TRP A 182 -18.24 -12.12 -13.47
C TRP A 182 -19.17 -11.38 -14.44
N ALA A 183 -19.00 -11.64 -15.73
CA ALA A 183 -19.93 -11.29 -16.79
C ALA A 183 -20.43 -12.57 -17.50
N PRO A 184 -21.66 -12.58 -18.02
CA PRO A 184 -22.26 -13.74 -18.69
C PRO A 184 -21.60 -14.13 -20.03
N CYS A 185 -20.78 -13.25 -20.62
CA CYS A 185 -19.94 -13.53 -21.80
C CYS A 185 -18.82 -12.47 -21.90
N PHE A 186 -17.84 -12.68 -22.76
CA PHE A 186 -16.84 -11.65 -23.07
C PHE A 186 -17.41 -10.55 -23.97
N GLN A 187 -18.15 -10.91 -25.03
CA GLN A 187 -18.76 -9.98 -25.98
C GLN A 187 -20.05 -10.57 -26.59
N GLY A 188 -20.95 -9.71 -27.08
CA GLY A 188 -22.08 -10.13 -27.92
C GLY A 188 -23.33 -10.60 -27.17
N CYS A 189 -23.35 -10.52 -25.83
CA CYS A 189 -24.53 -10.78 -25.01
C CYS A 189 -24.92 -9.57 -24.14
N ASP A 190 -26.13 -9.60 -23.58
CA ASP A 190 -26.55 -8.61 -22.58
C ASP A 190 -25.64 -8.68 -21.34
N LYS A 191 -25.20 -7.51 -20.86
CA LYS A 191 -24.23 -7.35 -19.77
C LYS A 191 -22.86 -8.02 -20.02
N ALA A 192 -22.44 -8.12 -21.28
CA ALA A 192 -21.10 -8.57 -21.64
C ALA A 192 -20.00 -7.81 -20.90
N CYS A 193 -18.84 -8.46 -20.73
CA CYS A 193 -17.66 -7.78 -20.17
C CYS A 193 -17.19 -6.61 -21.07
N GLY A 194 -17.26 -6.79 -22.39
CA GLY A 194 -16.87 -5.79 -23.38
C GLY A 194 -15.38 -5.43 -23.30
N GLU A 195 -15.07 -4.17 -23.59
CA GLU A 195 -13.70 -3.61 -23.61
C GLU A 195 -12.88 -3.97 -22.36
N ALA A 196 -13.52 -4.12 -21.20
CA ALA A 196 -12.84 -4.45 -19.95
C ALA A 196 -12.14 -5.82 -19.97
N CYS A 197 -12.59 -6.75 -20.82
CA CYS A 197 -11.96 -8.05 -21.04
C CYS A 197 -11.16 -8.14 -22.35
N LEU A 198 -11.34 -7.21 -23.28
CA LEU A 198 -10.73 -7.25 -24.62
C LEU A 198 -9.46 -6.39 -24.75
N ARG A 199 -9.25 -5.45 -23.82
CA ARG A 199 -8.08 -4.57 -23.78
C ARG A 199 -6.80 -5.29 -23.36
N GLU A 200 -5.66 -4.61 -23.51
CA GLU A 200 -4.38 -5.08 -22.96
C GLU A 200 -4.42 -5.20 -21.43
N ASN A 201 -3.81 -6.26 -20.91
CA ASN A 201 -3.79 -6.62 -19.49
C ASN A 201 -5.20 -6.58 -18.87
N PRO A 202 -6.17 -7.31 -19.43
CA PRO A 202 -7.54 -7.21 -18.99
C PRO A 202 -7.68 -7.71 -17.55
N ARG A 203 -8.49 -6.98 -16.78
CA ARG A 203 -8.79 -7.23 -15.36
C ARG A 203 -10.30 -7.27 -15.10
N GLY A 204 -11.05 -7.45 -16.18
CA GLY A 204 -12.51 -7.52 -16.16
C GLY A 204 -13.17 -6.19 -15.79
N PRO A 205 -14.49 -6.20 -15.57
CA PRO A 205 -15.25 -4.99 -15.27
C PRO A 205 -14.69 -4.24 -14.06
N CYS A 206 -14.65 -2.91 -14.14
CA CYS A 206 -14.11 -2.03 -13.10
C CYS A 206 -12.66 -2.36 -12.66
N ASP A 207 -11.87 -3.03 -13.49
CA ASP A 207 -10.50 -3.49 -13.17
C ASP A 207 -10.42 -4.37 -11.91
N GLY A 208 -11.53 -5.04 -11.60
CA GLY A 208 -11.73 -5.83 -10.39
C GLY A 208 -11.95 -5.00 -9.11
N ALA A 209 -12.01 -3.66 -9.18
CA ALA A 209 -12.23 -2.79 -8.04
C ALA A 209 -13.63 -2.99 -7.42
N ARG A 210 -13.78 -2.71 -6.12
CA ARG A 210 -15.06 -2.73 -5.39
C ARG A 210 -15.37 -1.30 -4.92
N PRO A 211 -16.61 -0.81 -5.04
CA PRO A 211 -17.76 -1.45 -5.69
C PRO A 211 -17.67 -1.44 -7.23
N CYS A 212 -18.26 -2.45 -7.88
CA CYS A 212 -18.44 -2.45 -9.33
C CYS A 212 -19.93 -2.47 -9.66
N LYS A 213 -20.46 -1.30 -10.06
CA LYS A 213 -21.90 -1.11 -10.28
C LYS A 213 -22.39 -2.06 -11.39
N GLY A 214 -23.44 -2.83 -11.08
CA GLY A 214 -24.04 -3.78 -12.02
C GLY A 214 -23.46 -5.20 -11.94
N PHE A 215 -22.43 -5.43 -11.13
CA PHE A 215 -21.77 -6.72 -10.97
C PHE A 215 -21.79 -7.17 -9.50
N THR A 216 -22.17 -8.42 -9.25
CA THR A 216 -22.36 -8.96 -7.89
C THR A 216 -21.63 -10.26 -7.63
N GLN A 217 -21.00 -10.84 -8.65
CA GLN A 217 -20.31 -12.14 -8.59
C GLN A 217 -18.87 -12.00 -9.09
N ARG A 218 -17.96 -12.80 -8.54
CA ARG A 218 -16.57 -12.92 -9.00
C ARG A 218 -16.40 -14.18 -9.83
N VAL A 219 -15.38 -14.17 -10.69
CA VAL A 219 -15.05 -15.31 -11.55
C VAL A 219 -14.33 -16.39 -10.74
N LEU A 220 -14.67 -17.66 -11.02
CA LEU A 220 -13.95 -18.86 -10.63
C LEU A 220 -13.39 -19.57 -11.86
N LYS A 221 -12.17 -20.13 -11.76
CA LYS A 221 -11.46 -20.86 -12.82
C LYS A 221 -11.02 -22.27 -12.38
N GLY A 222 -10.68 -23.14 -13.34
CA GLY A 222 -10.01 -24.43 -13.11
C GLY A 222 -10.88 -25.65 -12.78
N GLY A 223 -12.13 -25.47 -12.35
CA GLY A 223 -12.94 -26.61 -11.91
C GLY A 223 -12.54 -27.08 -10.50
N SER A 224 -13.12 -28.17 -10.00
CA SER A 224 -12.74 -28.71 -8.69
C SER A 224 -13.01 -30.20 -8.57
N TRP A 225 -12.54 -30.82 -7.48
CA TRP A 225 -12.78 -32.23 -7.14
C TRP A 225 -14.28 -32.63 -7.13
N TYR A 226 -15.18 -31.65 -6.98
CA TYR A 226 -16.62 -31.86 -6.85
C TYR A 226 -17.37 -31.88 -8.20
N TRP A 227 -16.75 -31.38 -9.27
CA TRP A 227 -17.41 -31.19 -10.57
C TRP A 227 -16.87 -32.12 -11.66
N PRO A 228 -17.68 -32.42 -12.69
CA PRO A 228 -17.26 -33.32 -13.76
C PRO A 228 -16.15 -32.72 -14.64
N GLU A 229 -15.56 -33.57 -15.47
CA GLU A 229 -14.41 -33.28 -16.34
C GLU A 229 -14.62 -32.12 -17.33
N ASP A 230 -15.87 -31.87 -17.72
CA ASP A 230 -16.26 -30.77 -18.59
C ASP A 230 -16.04 -29.40 -17.92
N MET A 231 -15.89 -29.32 -16.60
CA MET A 231 -15.61 -28.05 -15.92
C MET A 231 -14.12 -27.79 -15.70
N LEU A 232 -13.23 -28.66 -16.21
CA LEU A 232 -11.78 -28.56 -15.99
C LEU A 232 -11.03 -27.83 -17.10
N ARG A 233 -11.72 -27.40 -18.16
CA ARG A 233 -11.09 -26.70 -19.29
C ARG A 233 -10.49 -25.37 -18.82
N GLY A 234 -9.38 -24.95 -19.44
CA GLY A 234 -8.75 -23.67 -19.12
C GLY A 234 -9.66 -22.44 -19.38
N SER A 235 -10.54 -22.52 -20.39
CA SER A 235 -11.53 -21.46 -20.67
C SER A 235 -12.71 -21.47 -19.71
N TRP A 236 -12.97 -22.60 -19.04
CA TRP A 236 -14.13 -22.72 -18.19
C TRP A 236 -14.11 -21.63 -17.12
N ARG A 237 -15.27 -21.01 -16.93
CA ARG A 237 -15.44 -19.88 -16.03
C ARG A 237 -16.83 -19.93 -15.42
N ARG A 238 -16.92 -19.53 -14.16
CA ARG A 238 -18.18 -19.52 -13.42
C ARG A 238 -18.30 -18.30 -12.51
N GLY A 239 -19.48 -17.69 -12.48
CA GLY A 239 -19.81 -16.65 -11.51
C GLY A 239 -20.17 -17.23 -10.16
N GLN A 240 -19.61 -16.67 -9.09
CA GLN A 240 -19.97 -17.02 -7.71
C GLN A 240 -20.01 -15.77 -6.83
N SER A 241 -20.92 -15.75 -5.86
CA SER A 241 -20.95 -14.67 -4.87
C SER A 241 -19.61 -14.57 -4.12
N PRO A 242 -18.99 -13.38 -4.01
CA PRO A 242 -17.70 -13.22 -3.34
C PRO A 242 -17.74 -13.63 -1.86
N THR A 243 -18.92 -13.61 -1.25
CA THR A 243 -19.15 -14.03 0.15
C THR A 243 -19.29 -15.53 0.34
N SER A 244 -19.30 -16.32 -0.74
CA SER A 244 -19.47 -17.76 -0.66
C SER A 244 -18.16 -18.45 -0.30
N GLY A 245 -18.17 -19.24 0.78
CA GLY A 245 -17.05 -20.07 1.21
C GLY A 245 -17.46 -21.54 1.20
N LEU A 246 -17.44 -22.19 0.04
CA LEU A 246 -17.75 -23.60 -0.09
C LEU A 246 -16.45 -24.42 -0.10
N HIS A 247 -16.50 -25.65 0.40
CA HIS A 247 -15.40 -26.63 0.54
C HIS A 247 -14.72 -27.10 -0.77
N ARG A 248 -14.95 -26.36 -1.85
CA ARG A 248 -14.42 -26.59 -3.19
C ARG A 248 -13.88 -25.31 -3.82
N LEU A 249 -13.95 -24.19 -3.11
CA LEU A 249 -13.45 -22.89 -3.52
C LEU A 249 -12.11 -22.66 -2.84
N SER A 250 -11.10 -22.45 -3.65
CA SER A 250 -9.68 -22.32 -3.36
C SER A 250 -9.16 -21.08 -4.09
N PHE A 251 -7.84 -20.88 -4.11
CA PHE A 251 -7.19 -19.77 -4.78
C PHE A 251 -5.67 -19.96 -4.84
N ARG A 252 -5.05 -19.15 -5.71
CA ARG A 252 -3.61 -18.92 -5.76
C ARG A 252 -3.33 -17.45 -6.04
N CYS A 253 -2.12 -16.99 -5.79
CA CYS A 253 -1.76 -15.58 -5.93
C CYS A 253 -0.83 -15.31 -7.11
N ALA A 254 -0.85 -14.08 -7.60
CA ALA A 254 0.00 -13.55 -8.66
C ALA A 254 0.79 -12.32 -8.19
N SER A 255 1.86 -11.99 -8.90
CA SER A 255 2.69 -10.80 -8.67
C SER A 255 3.20 -10.25 -10.01
N THR A 256 3.40 -8.94 -10.09
CA THR A 256 4.07 -8.28 -11.24
C THR A 256 5.56 -8.03 -10.97
N THR A 257 6.06 -8.41 -9.80
CA THR A 257 7.44 -8.16 -9.36
C THR A 257 8.07 -9.38 -8.72
N THR A 258 9.39 -9.54 -8.89
CA THR A 258 10.19 -10.55 -8.19
C THR A 258 10.39 -10.22 -6.70
N ARG A 259 10.16 -8.96 -6.32
CA ARG A 259 10.34 -8.47 -4.96
C ARG A 259 9.00 -8.41 -4.23
N LEU A 260 8.67 -9.49 -3.52
CA LEU A 260 7.47 -9.53 -2.70
C LEU A 260 7.72 -8.82 -1.36
N SER A 261 6.91 -7.82 -1.03
CA SER A 261 6.88 -7.21 0.30
C SER A 261 5.81 -7.90 1.16
N ALA A 262 6.22 -8.74 2.11
CA ALA A 262 5.28 -9.42 3.01
C ALA A 262 4.44 -8.44 3.85
N TRP A 263 3.29 -8.90 4.36
CA TRP A 263 2.44 -8.15 5.28
C TRP A 263 2.74 -8.45 6.76
N PRO A 264 2.59 -7.40 7.60
CA PRO A 264 2.66 -5.99 7.18
C PRO A 264 4.06 -5.76 6.59
N PRO A 265 4.39 -4.65 5.90
CA PRO A 265 5.80 -4.27 5.79
C PRO A 265 6.25 -4.22 7.24
N ARG A 266 6.98 -5.27 7.69
CA ARG A 266 6.78 -5.88 9.02
C ARG A 266 6.26 -4.82 9.97
N PHE A 267 5.00 -4.89 10.49
CA PHE A 267 4.78 -4.31 11.82
C PHE A 267 5.94 -4.88 12.56
N ILE A 268 6.87 -4.04 12.98
CA ILE A 268 8.16 -4.60 13.30
C ILE A 268 7.95 -5.17 14.70
N THR A 269 7.38 -6.37 14.72
CA THR A 269 7.19 -7.23 15.87
C THR A 269 8.55 -7.54 16.47
N ASP A 270 9.62 -7.32 15.68
CA ASP A 270 10.99 -7.13 16.09
C ASP A 270 11.64 -5.97 15.28
N PRO A 271 11.60 -4.70 15.75
CA PRO A 271 12.23 -3.56 15.07
C PRO A 271 13.65 -3.91 14.69
N PRO A 272 14.16 -3.52 13.49
CA PRO A 272 15.54 -3.80 13.15
C PRO A 272 16.40 -3.29 14.29
N ALA A 273 17.50 -4.00 14.53
CA ALA A 273 18.53 -3.50 15.42
C ALA A 273 18.82 -2.05 15.05
N ARG A 274 18.87 -1.21 16.08
CA ARG A 274 19.04 0.23 15.91
C ARG A 274 20.26 0.47 15.01
N PRO A 275 20.10 1.20 13.87
CA PRO A 275 21.23 1.57 13.06
C PRO A 275 22.27 2.36 13.86
N ALA A 276 23.55 2.17 13.51
CA ALA A 276 24.60 3.04 14.02
C ALA A 276 24.34 4.50 13.63
N ASP A 277 24.82 5.42 14.46
CA ASP A 277 24.76 6.84 14.16
C ASP A 277 25.57 7.12 12.87
N PRO A 278 25.05 7.96 11.95
CA PRO A 278 25.77 8.26 10.72
C PRO A 278 27.05 9.05 11.02
N SER A 279 28.15 8.66 10.39
CA SER A 279 29.37 9.47 10.37
C SER A 279 29.12 10.81 9.65
N PRO A 280 29.92 11.86 9.94
CA PRO A 280 29.84 13.12 9.21
C PRO A 280 29.92 12.87 7.69
N PRO A 281 29.02 13.45 6.88
CA PRO A 281 29.05 13.25 5.43
C PRO A 281 30.29 13.91 4.83
N SER A 282 30.82 13.32 3.76
CA SER A 282 31.81 13.99 2.91
C SER A 282 31.21 15.24 2.25
N GLU A 283 32.07 16.14 1.77
CA GLU A 283 31.64 17.33 1.03
C GLU A 283 30.83 16.96 -0.22
N GLU A 284 31.23 15.89 -0.92
CA GLU A 284 30.53 15.39 -2.11
C GLU A 284 29.14 14.85 -1.76
N GLU A 285 29.02 14.01 -0.72
CA GLU A 285 27.71 13.51 -0.26
C GLU A 285 26.80 14.65 0.17
N ARG A 286 27.35 15.64 0.87
CA ARG A 286 26.60 16.83 1.29
C ARG A 286 26.14 17.66 0.08
N ALA A 287 27.00 17.85 -0.92
CA ALA A 287 26.62 18.55 -2.15
C ALA A 287 25.50 17.82 -2.90
N LYS A 288 25.57 16.48 -3.01
CA LYS A 288 24.52 15.65 -3.61
C LYS A 288 23.19 15.76 -2.86
N ALA A 289 23.21 15.72 -1.53
CA ALA A 289 22.00 15.84 -0.72
C ALA A 289 21.34 17.22 -0.84
N LEU A 290 22.15 18.27 -1.01
CA LEU A 290 21.72 19.66 -1.14
C LEU A 290 21.34 20.04 -2.58
N ALA A 291 21.54 19.16 -3.57
CA ALA A 291 21.17 19.39 -4.97
C ALA A 291 19.65 19.27 -5.20
N VAL A 292 18.87 20.04 -4.44
CA VAL A 292 17.41 20.12 -4.46
C VAL A 292 16.98 21.46 -5.07
N VAL A 293 15.86 21.43 -5.80
CA VAL A 293 15.32 22.61 -6.47
C VAL A 293 14.22 23.22 -5.59
N GLU A 294 14.47 24.42 -5.06
CA GLU A 294 13.44 25.18 -4.34
C GLU A 294 12.37 25.70 -5.30
N ASP A 295 11.13 25.71 -4.84
CA ASP A 295 10.01 26.32 -5.56
C ASP A 295 9.80 27.76 -5.07
N THR A 296 10.60 28.69 -5.58
CA THR A 296 10.56 30.09 -5.17
C THR A 296 9.27 30.81 -5.58
N ASP A 297 8.44 30.20 -6.42
CA ASP A 297 7.15 30.78 -6.82
C ASP A 297 6.06 30.56 -5.75
N VAL A 298 6.33 29.77 -4.71
CA VAL A 298 5.37 29.53 -3.61
C VAL A 298 4.93 30.83 -2.92
N PHE A 299 5.78 31.87 -2.94
CA PHE A 299 5.46 33.19 -2.39
C PHE A 299 4.43 33.96 -3.21
N GLN A 300 4.27 33.62 -4.49
CA GLN A 300 3.33 34.27 -5.40
C GLN A 300 1.94 33.63 -5.37
N ILE A 301 1.80 32.45 -4.74
CA ILE A 301 0.51 31.77 -4.60
C ILE A 301 -0.42 32.63 -3.72
N PRO A 302 -1.61 33.02 -4.22
CA PRO A 302 -2.53 33.86 -3.47
C PRO A 302 -3.07 33.14 -2.23
N LEU A 303 -3.48 33.92 -1.23
CA LEU A 303 -4.12 33.38 -0.02
C LEU A 303 -5.56 32.94 -0.34
N CYS A 304 -5.97 31.78 0.19
CA CYS A 304 -7.36 31.35 0.15
C CYS A 304 -8.24 32.28 1.00
N GLY A 305 -9.52 32.46 0.63
CA GLY A 305 -10.44 33.33 1.37
C GLY A 305 -10.85 32.84 2.78
N ARG A 306 -10.39 31.65 3.21
CA ARG A 306 -10.75 31.05 4.50
C ARG A 306 -9.55 30.33 5.12
N LYS A 307 -9.29 30.60 6.41
CA LYS A 307 -8.28 29.91 7.23
C LYS A 307 -8.60 28.43 7.39
N GLY A 308 -7.57 27.58 7.43
CA GLY A 308 -7.70 26.13 7.57
C GLY A 308 -8.13 25.44 6.28
N LYS A 309 -7.86 26.05 5.13
CA LYS A 309 -8.12 25.51 3.80
C LYS A 309 -7.01 25.90 2.85
N ALA A 310 -6.46 24.91 2.16
CA ALA A 310 -5.62 25.08 0.99
C ALA A 310 -6.34 24.55 -0.26
N ARG A 311 -5.95 25.03 -1.45
CA ARG A 311 -6.42 24.50 -2.73
C ARG A 311 -5.24 24.40 -3.70
N VAL A 312 -5.51 23.85 -4.89
CA VAL A 312 -4.51 23.78 -5.97
C VAL A 312 -4.05 25.19 -6.41
N ASP A 313 -4.90 26.19 -6.28
CA ASP A 313 -4.71 27.56 -6.76
C ASP A 313 -4.44 28.60 -5.65
N CYS A 314 -4.51 28.21 -4.37
CA CYS A 314 -4.32 29.15 -3.25
C CYS A 314 -3.75 28.46 -2.00
N ARG A 315 -3.03 29.23 -1.18
CA ARG A 315 -2.42 28.77 0.08
C ARG A 315 -3.25 29.13 1.30
N ASP A 316 -3.13 28.34 2.36
CA ASP A 316 -3.83 28.62 3.60
C ASP A 316 -3.30 29.94 4.21
N PRO A 317 -4.17 30.88 4.63
CA PRO A 317 -3.74 32.05 5.38
C PRO A 317 -3.16 31.73 6.77
N LEU A 318 -3.35 30.52 7.29
CA LEU A 318 -2.82 30.08 8.58
C LEU A 318 -1.49 29.32 8.42
N SER A 319 -0.45 29.83 9.09
CA SER A 319 0.83 29.13 9.20
C SER A 319 0.87 28.15 10.37
N TYR A 320 1.06 26.87 10.07
CA TYR A 320 1.09 25.78 11.04
C TYR A 320 2.48 25.59 11.64
N ILE A 321 2.85 26.48 12.57
CA ILE A 321 4.15 26.44 13.28
C ILE A 321 4.27 25.31 14.34
N LYS A 322 3.23 24.48 14.48
CA LYS A 322 3.20 23.29 15.33
C LYS A 322 2.14 22.32 14.83
N SER A 323 2.38 21.03 15.00
CA SER A 323 1.36 20.01 14.73
C SER A 323 0.18 20.12 15.70
N ASN A 324 -1.01 19.77 15.21
CA ASN A 324 -2.23 19.57 15.99
C ASN A 324 -2.69 18.10 15.99
N GLU A 325 -1.80 17.18 15.59
CA GLU A 325 -2.00 15.73 15.61
C GLU A 325 -1.53 15.16 16.96
N ALA A 326 -2.45 14.94 17.90
CA ALA A 326 -2.11 14.57 19.28
C ALA A 326 -1.60 13.14 19.47
N LEU A 327 -1.84 12.24 18.52
CA LEU A 327 -1.58 10.79 18.64
C LEU A 327 -0.55 10.29 17.62
N GLN A 328 0.42 11.12 17.23
CA GLN A 328 1.48 10.74 16.28
C GLN A 328 2.30 9.52 16.71
N TYR A 329 2.35 9.22 18.01
CA TYR A 329 3.01 8.03 18.55
C TYR A 329 2.43 6.72 18.01
N LEU A 330 1.19 6.73 17.50
CA LEU A 330 0.58 5.56 16.83
C LEU A 330 1.33 5.13 15.57
N PHE A 331 2.18 5.99 15.00
CA PHE A 331 3.06 5.62 13.89
C PHE A 331 4.35 4.93 14.34
N GLY A 332 4.71 5.00 15.63
CA GLY A 332 6.02 4.59 16.13
C GLY A 332 6.41 3.17 15.73
N ASP A 333 5.54 2.20 16.02
CA ASP A 333 5.77 0.77 15.74
C ASP A 333 5.96 0.46 14.25
N SER A 334 5.48 1.34 13.36
CA SER A 334 5.61 1.15 11.91
C SER A 334 6.92 1.70 11.34
N ILE A 335 7.64 2.52 12.10
CA ILE A 335 8.86 3.18 11.63
C ILE A 335 10.08 2.94 12.52
N LYS A 336 9.92 2.34 13.70
CA LYS A 336 11.02 2.17 14.66
C LYS A 336 12.27 1.56 14.01
N ASN A 337 13.38 2.30 14.01
CA ASN A 337 14.68 1.88 13.48
C ASN A 337 14.69 1.47 11.99
N VAL A 338 13.71 1.87 11.17
CA VAL A 338 13.70 1.49 9.74
C VAL A 338 14.89 2.08 8.95
N GLY A 339 15.53 3.13 9.44
CA GLY A 339 16.68 3.79 8.81
C GLY A 339 16.28 4.58 7.55
N GLY A 340 17.22 4.71 6.60
CA GLY A 340 16.95 5.36 5.32
C GLY A 340 16.72 6.87 5.42
N GLY A 341 16.01 7.43 4.45
CA GLY A 341 15.68 8.86 4.35
C GLY A 341 14.26 9.17 4.82
N TYR A 342 14.09 10.36 5.38
CA TYR A 342 12.79 10.98 5.69
C TYR A 342 12.45 12.08 4.69
N VAL A 343 11.21 12.11 4.23
CA VAL A 343 10.64 13.24 3.47
C VAL A 343 9.32 13.63 4.12
N GLY A 344 9.07 14.92 4.37
CA GLY A 344 7.78 15.31 4.93
C GLY A 344 7.50 16.79 5.03
N LEU A 345 6.23 17.09 5.31
CA LEU A 345 5.68 18.43 5.50
C LEU A 345 5.64 18.87 6.97
N GLY A 346 5.50 20.18 7.17
CA GLY A 346 5.16 20.78 8.45
C GLY A 346 6.34 21.02 9.38
N ALA A 347 6.04 21.40 10.62
CA ALA A 347 7.00 21.87 11.62
C ALA A 347 7.79 20.75 12.33
N ASP A 348 7.94 20.83 13.66
CA ASP A 348 8.87 19.99 14.42
C ASP A 348 8.44 18.52 14.57
N GLN A 349 7.19 18.15 14.23
CA GLN A 349 6.74 16.76 14.32
C GLN A 349 7.60 15.80 13.47
N GLY A 350 8.17 16.30 12.35
CA GLY A 350 9.06 15.52 11.50
C GLY A 350 10.27 14.99 12.26
N TYR A 351 10.79 15.76 13.24
CA TYR A 351 11.93 15.35 14.05
C TYR A 351 11.62 14.12 14.92
N SER A 352 10.37 13.96 15.37
CA SER A 352 9.94 12.77 16.10
C SER A 352 9.99 11.54 15.20
N PHE A 353 9.54 11.65 13.94
CA PHE A 353 9.62 10.56 12.97
C PHE A 353 11.07 10.25 12.61
N ILE A 354 11.91 11.27 12.36
CA ILE A 354 13.34 11.12 12.06
C ILE A 354 14.07 10.39 13.19
N ALA A 355 13.84 10.81 14.45
CA ALA A 355 14.47 10.22 15.62
C ALA A 355 14.03 8.76 15.83
N HIS A 356 12.73 8.48 15.71
CA HIS A 356 12.20 7.15 15.92
C HIS A 356 12.59 6.18 14.78
N ALA A 357 12.61 6.67 13.54
CA ALA A 357 13.05 5.91 12.38
C ALA A 357 14.56 5.73 12.30
N ARG A 358 15.35 6.56 12.99
CA ARG A 358 16.80 6.67 12.80
C ARG A 358 17.16 6.98 11.35
N SER A 359 16.43 7.93 10.76
CA SER A 359 16.70 8.37 9.38
C SER A 359 18.09 9.02 9.30
N GLN A 360 18.83 8.72 8.22
CA GLN A 360 20.18 9.19 7.97
C GLN A 360 20.21 10.54 7.23
N TRP A 361 19.15 10.82 6.47
CA TRP A 361 18.92 12.09 5.78
C TRP A 361 17.46 12.46 5.94
N ALA A 362 17.18 13.76 6.01
CA ALA A 362 15.83 14.29 6.10
C ALA A 362 15.66 15.49 5.19
N TRP A 363 14.69 15.42 4.28
CA TRP A 363 14.25 16.54 3.45
C TRP A 363 12.88 16.98 3.95
N ILE A 364 12.85 18.09 4.67
CA ILE A 364 11.61 18.72 5.12
C ILE A 364 11.28 19.79 4.11
N PHE A 365 10.11 19.73 3.52
CA PHE A 365 9.68 20.72 2.57
C PHE A 365 8.30 21.24 2.92
N ASP A 366 8.04 22.49 2.58
CA ASP A 366 6.75 23.12 2.82
C ASP A 366 6.58 24.28 1.85
N TYR A 367 5.35 24.52 1.44
CA TYR A 367 5.00 25.61 0.56
C TYR A 367 4.68 26.89 1.35
N ASP A 368 4.49 26.80 2.67
CA ASP A 368 4.45 27.95 3.57
C ASP A 368 5.88 28.38 3.98
N PRO A 369 6.35 29.55 3.54
CA PRO A 369 7.68 30.04 3.88
C PRO A 369 7.90 30.27 5.38
N THR A 370 6.83 30.51 6.14
CA THR A 370 6.90 30.67 7.60
C THR A 370 7.36 29.37 8.26
N VAL A 371 6.93 28.22 7.74
CA VAL A 371 7.31 26.90 8.24
C VAL A 371 8.79 26.63 7.93
N ILE A 372 9.26 26.93 6.72
CA ILE A 372 10.68 26.79 6.36
C ILE A 372 11.58 27.69 7.22
N ARG A 373 11.19 28.96 7.42
CA ARG A 373 11.89 29.90 8.31
C ARG A 373 11.87 29.44 9.77
N LEU A 374 10.80 28.78 10.21
CA LEU A 374 10.78 28.13 11.51
C LEU A 374 11.88 27.05 11.60
N HIS A 375 12.06 26.20 10.60
CA HIS A 375 13.17 25.22 10.62
C HIS A 375 14.55 25.89 10.71
N HIS A 376 14.74 27.07 10.08
CA HIS A 376 15.95 27.86 10.24
C HIS A 376 16.19 28.32 11.68
N VAL A 377 15.13 28.79 12.36
CA VAL A 377 15.17 29.10 13.80
C VAL A 377 15.54 27.85 14.61
N LEU A 378 14.86 26.73 14.37
CA LEU A 378 15.06 25.49 15.12
C LEU A 378 16.48 24.94 14.96
N ARG A 379 17.07 24.99 13.75
CA ARG A 379 18.46 24.61 13.52
C ARG A 379 19.43 25.46 14.34
N ALA A 380 19.27 26.78 14.34
CA ALA A 380 20.13 27.68 15.09
C ALA A 380 20.08 27.39 16.60
N VAL A 381 18.89 27.14 17.14
CA VAL A 381 18.70 26.81 18.56
C VAL A 381 19.29 25.43 18.89
N VAL A 382 18.97 24.38 18.12
CA VAL A 382 19.41 23.01 18.39
C VAL A 382 20.94 22.87 18.33
N LYS A 383 21.63 23.58 17.44
CA LYS A 383 23.10 23.55 17.38
C LYS A 383 23.75 24.13 18.65
N ARG A 384 23.06 25.01 19.39
CA ARG A 384 23.56 25.65 20.61
C ARG A 384 23.11 24.97 21.90
N ALA A 385 21.88 24.46 21.92
CA ALA A 385 21.35 23.71 23.04
C ALA A 385 22.01 22.31 23.11
N ARG A 386 22.61 21.97 24.25
CA ARG A 386 23.26 20.66 24.43
C ARG A 386 22.27 19.61 24.91
N THR A 387 21.29 20.04 25.70
CA THR A 387 20.23 19.20 26.24
C THR A 387 18.86 19.63 25.71
N ARG A 388 17.87 18.75 25.87
CA ARG A 388 16.47 19.07 25.52
C ARG A 388 15.91 20.15 26.44
N GLU A 389 16.38 20.25 27.68
CA GLU A 389 16.06 21.31 28.64
C GLU A 389 16.61 22.67 28.16
N ASP A 390 17.88 22.72 27.73
CA ASP A 390 18.50 23.93 27.16
C ASP A 390 17.71 24.41 25.92
N PHE A 391 17.29 23.46 25.07
CA PHE A 391 16.50 23.76 23.89
C PHE A 391 15.17 24.43 24.25
N VAL A 392 14.47 23.92 25.26
CA VAL A 392 13.21 24.52 25.72
C VAL A 392 13.46 25.88 26.38
N GLU A 393 14.52 26.02 27.20
CA GLU A 393 14.87 27.28 27.87
C GLU A 393 15.19 28.39 26.86
N ALA A 394 15.73 28.05 25.68
CA ALA A 394 16.07 28.99 24.62
C ALA A 394 14.88 29.83 24.11
N PHE A 395 13.64 29.38 24.34
CA PHE A 395 12.43 30.12 23.97
C PHE A 395 11.86 31.00 25.11
N THR A 396 12.50 31.03 26.27
CA THR A 396 12.08 31.89 27.41
C THR A 396 12.60 33.32 27.27
N ASP A 397 12.03 34.26 28.03
CA ASP A 397 12.52 35.64 28.07
C ASP A 397 13.97 35.72 28.59
N LYS A 398 14.35 34.82 29.50
CA LYS A 398 15.70 34.73 30.08
C LYS A 398 16.77 34.48 29.01
N ARG A 399 16.46 33.75 27.94
CA ARG A 399 17.40 33.40 26.87
C ARG A 399 17.21 34.22 25.60
N LEU A 400 16.30 35.20 25.59
CA LEU A 400 15.87 35.91 24.39
C LEU A 400 17.05 36.46 23.56
N GLU A 401 17.89 37.31 24.16
CA GLU A 401 19.00 37.95 23.45
C GLU A 401 20.07 36.94 22.99
N ALA A 402 20.34 35.93 23.81
CA ALA A 402 21.27 34.87 23.45
C ALA A 402 20.76 34.06 22.24
N THR A 403 19.46 33.75 22.22
CA THR A 403 18.82 33.04 21.11
C THR A 403 18.76 33.89 19.84
N ARG A 404 18.47 35.20 19.95
CA ARG A 404 18.55 36.15 18.83
C ARG A 404 19.93 36.16 18.19
N ALA A 405 20.97 36.33 19.01
CA ALA A 405 22.35 36.32 18.54
C ALA A 405 22.74 35.00 17.87
N ALA A 406 22.28 33.87 18.41
CA ALA A 406 22.51 32.55 17.81
C ALA A 406 21.85 32.40 16.43
N ILE A 407 20.62 32.87 16.26
CA ILE A 407 19.90 32.87 14.97
C ILE A 407 20.63 33.75 13.96
N GLU A 408 20.99 34.96 14.36
CA GLU A 408 21.71 35.91 13.49
C GLU A 408 23.06 35.34 13.04
N GLN A 409 23.80 34.71 13.95
CA GLN A 409 25.10 34.12 13.64
C GLN A 409 25.00 32.90 12.72
N GLU A 410 24.02 32.00 12.92
CA GLU A 410 23.85 30.80 12.08
C GLU A 410 23.56 31.16 10.63
N TRP A 411 22.85 32.27 10.41
CA TRP A 411 22.36 32.68 9.10
C TRP A 411 23.04 33.94 8.57
N ALA A 412 24.22 34.30 9.09
CA ALA A 412 24.94 35.53 8.73
C ALA A 412 25.26 35.66 7.23
N SER A 413 25.33 34.54 6.49
CA SER A 413 25.55 34.53 5.04
C SER A 413 24.29 34.78 4.20
N LEU A 414 23.10 34.81 4.81
CA LEU A 414 21.85 35.07 4.08
C LEU A 414 21.61 36.57 3.88
N PRO A 415 20.84 36.96 2.84
CA PRO A 415 20.44 38.36 2.65
C PRO A 415 19.74 38.94 3.88
N VAL A 416 19.94 40.24 4.12
CA VAL A 416 19.40 40.97 5.29
C VAL A 416 17.89 40.76 5.46
N GLU A 417 17.12 40.82 4.37
CA GLU A 417 15.68 40.63 4.40
C GLU A 417 15.27 39.23 4.86
N GLU A 418 15.98 38.19 4.41
CA GLU A 418 15.69 36.81 4.80
C GLU A 418 16.08 36.56 6.27
N ARG A 419 17.20 37.12 6.73
CA ARG A 419 17.60 37.08 8.15
C ARG A 419 16.55 37.75 9.05
N ALA A 420 16.08 38.94 8.65
CA ALA A 420 15.01 39.65 9.34
C ALA A 420 13.70 38.84 9.34
N ALA A 421 13.36 38.14 8.25
CA ALA A 421 12.19 37.28 8.18
C ALA A 421 12.28 36.08 9.12
N ILE A 422 13.45 35.42 9.20
CA ILE A 422 13.73 34.31 10.14
C ILE A 422 13.60 34.81 11.59
N ALA A 423 14.25 35.91 11.93
CA ALA A 423 14.15 36.53 13.26
C ALA A 423 12.70 36.88 13.61
N GLY A 424 11.95 37.45 12.66
CA GLY A 424 10.54 37.78 12.84
C GLY A 424 9.65 36.56 13.12
N VAL A 425 9.96 35.38 12.55
CA VAL A 425 9.25 34.14 12.89
C VAL A 425 9.52 33.76 14.34
N PHE A 426 10.78 33.81 14.79
CA PHE A 426 11.12 33.56 16.19
C PHE A 426 10.35 34.50 17.12
N GLU A 427 10.40 35.82 16.89
CA GLU A 427 9.73 36.80 17.75
C GLU A 427 8.22 36.53 17.91
N ARG A 428 7.53 36.24 16.81
CA ARG A 428 6.08 35.99 16.82
C ARG A 428 5.72 34.63 17.42
N ALA A 429 6.52 33.60 17.17
CA ALA A 429 6.19 32.22 17.53
C ALA A 429 6.70 31.81 18.91
N ARG A 430 7.75 32.47 19.44
CA ARG A 430 8.54 32.03 20.60
C ARG A 430 7.71 31.58 21.80
N ARG A 431 6.75 32.39 22.26
CA ARG A 431 5.91 32.04 23.42
C ARG A 431 5.03 30.80 23.18
N SER A 432 4.48 30.68 21.97
CA SER A 432 3.67 29.52 21.56
C SER A 432 4.53 28.25 21.43
N LEU A 433 5.75 28.39 20.90
CA LEU A 433 6.73 27.31 20.78
C LEU A 433 7.20 26.83 22.15
N TRP A 434 7.56 27.76 23.05
CA TRP A 434 7.94 27.44 24.43
C TRP A 434 6.84 26.63 25.13
N ALA A 435 5.59 27.09 25.08
CA ALA A 435 4.47 26.38 25.69
C ALA A 435 4.28 24.97 25.11
N ASN A 436 4.49 24.81 23.79
CA ASN A 436 4.43 23.51 23.14
C ASN A 436 5.56 22.58 23.58
N TYR A 437 6.81 23.06 23.54
CA TYR A 437 8.00 22.25 23.82
C TYR A 437 8.13 21.92 25.31
N ALA A 438 7.75 22.83 26.21
CA ALA A 438 7.69 22.56 27.65
C ALA A 438 6.72 21.41 27.99
N ARG A 439 5.64 21.26 27.21
CA ARG A 439 4.73 20.11 27.33
C ARG A 439 5.37 18.84 26.76
N GLN A 440 6.04 18.91 25.61
CA GLN A 440 6.73 17.76 25.00
C GLN A 440 7.91 17.25 25.85
N LEU A 441 8.50 18.08 26.70
CA LEU A 441 9.61 17.70 27.58
C LEU A 441 9.20 16.68 28.65
N ARG A 442 7.91 16.61 28.97
CA ARG A 442 7.36 15.69 29.99
C ARG A 442 7.21 14.29 29.36
N PRO A 443 7.93 13.27 29.87
CA PRO A 443 7.83 11.91 29.34
C PRO A 443 6.42 11.36 29.50
N ALA A 444 5.85 10.86 28.40
CA ALA A 444 4.55 10.22 28.37
C ALA A 444 4.73 8.70 28.25
N ARG A 445 4.41 7.96 29.32
CA ARG A 445 4.62 6.49 29.38
C ARG A 445 3.96 5.73 28.23
N TRP A 446 2.83 6.22 27.71
CA TRP A 446 2.07 5.57 26.62
C TRP A 446 2.66 5.77 25.22
N THR A 447 3.76 6.51 25.08
CA THR A 447 4.36 6.80 23.77
C THR A 447 5.49 5.85 23.38
N ASP A 448 5.89 4.91 24.24
CA ASP A 448 7.06 4.03 24.03
C ASP A 448 8.33 4.81 23.61
N GLY A 449 8.54 5.99 24.22
CA GLY A 449 9.67 6.85 23.89
C GLY A 449 9.58 7.54 22.52
N PHE A 450 8.44 7.47 21.83
CA PHE A 450 8.17 8.24 20.62
C PHE A 450 8.11 9.74 20.92
N GLY A 451 8.94 10.52 20.23
CA GLY A 451 8.98 11.98 20.34
C GLY A 451 10.40 12.49 20.49
N TRP A 452 10.77 13.53 19.74
CA TRP A 452 12.15 13.99 19.69
C TRP A 452 12.64 14.68 20.98
N LEU A 453 11.72 15.23 21.80
CA LEU A 453 12.01 15.81 23.12
C LEU A 453 11.64 14.90 24.30
N GLN A 454 11.14 13.68 24.02
CA GLN A 454 10.64 12.78 25.07
C GLN A 454 11.77 12.10 25.86
N ASN A 455 12.97 12.00 25.27
CA ASN A 455 14.17 11.49 25.93
C ASN A 455 15.43 12.10 25.32
N ASP A 456 16.53 12.05 26.06
CA ASP A 456 17.81 12.66 25.67
C ASP A 456 18.39 12.05 24.41
N GLU A 457 18.14 10.76 24.18
CA GLU A 457 18.72 10.02 23.07
C GLU A 457 18.10 10.40 21.72
N ASN A 458 16.79 10.64 21.69
CA ASN A 458 16.12 11.15 20.50
C ASN A 458 16.56 12.59 20.19
N TYR A 459 16.67 13.43 21.22
CA TYR A 459 17.12 14.81 21.06
C TYR A 459 18.57 14.85 20.55
N ARG A 460 19.47 14.07 21.16
CA ARG A 460 20.87 13.93 20.76
C ARG A 460 20.98 13.52 19.29
N TYR A 461 20.16 12.57 18.84
CA TYR A 461 20.17 12.11 17.45
C TYR A 461 19.71 13.18 16.46
N VAL A 462 18.64 13.91 16.74
CA VAL A 462 18.20 15.03 15.88
C VAL A 462 19.26 16.14 15.85
N ARG A 463 19.87 16.45 17.00
CA ARG A 463 20.97 17.42 17.11
C ARG A 463 22.17 17.00 16.27
N LEU A 464 22.57 15.73 16.32
CA LEU A 464 23.64 15.17 15.47
C LEU A 464 23.37 15.44 13.98
N LEU A 465 22.15 15.17 13.51
CA LEU A 465 21.80 15.40 12.10
C LEU A 465 21.82 16.89 11.73
N PHE A 466 21.43 17.80 12.64
CA PHE A 466 21.56 19.24 12.41
C PHE A 466 23.01 19.71 12.31
N GLU A 467 23.87 19.21 13.21
CA GLU A 467 25.31 19.52 13.20
C GLU A 467 25.98 19.04 11.92
N GLN A 468 25.58 17.87 11.43
CA GLN A 468 26.08 17.29 10.18
C GLN A 468 25.41 17.85 8.91
N GLY A 469 24.41 18.73 9.04
CA GLY A 469 23.69 19.30 7.89
C GLY A 469 22.83 18.29 7.13
N ARG A 470 22.34 17.24 7.80
CA ARG A 470 21.53 16.15 7.24
C ARG A 470 20.03 16.39 7.28
N ILE A 471 19.57 17.42 7.99
CA ILE A 471 18.20 17.91 7.96
C ILE A 471 18.16 19.16 7.07
N ILE A 472 17.48 19.05 5.94
CA ILE A 472 17.43 20.07 4.89
C ILE A 472 16.00 20.59 4.81
N ALA A 473 15.82 21.89 5.06
CA ALA A 473 14.54 22.57 4.92
C ALA A 473 14.45 23.22 3.53
N ILE A 474 13.37 22.95 2.80
CA ILE A 474 13.24 23.30 1.37
C ILE A 474 11.92 24.02 1.14
N LYS A 475 11.95 25.18 0.50
CA LYS A 475 10.72 25.79 -0.04
C LYS A 475 10.20 24.91 -1.17
N GLY A 476 9.02 24.32 -1.01
CA GLY A 476 8.57 23.31 -1.97
C GLY A 476 7.06 23.15 -2.03
N ASN A 477 6.52 23.12 -3.25
CA ASN A 477 5.15 22.73 -3.51
C ASN A 477 5.12 21.27 -3.97
N MET A 478 4.30 20.44 -3.32
CA MET A 478 4.11 19.03 -3.72
C MET A 478 3.39 18.86 -5.05
N LEU A 479 2.82 19.94 -5.60
CA LEU A 479 2.08 19.97 -6.86
C LEU A 479 2.92 20.38 -8.08
N THR A 480 4.21 20.70 -7.91
CA THR A 480 5.11 21.05 -9.01
C THR A 480 6.14 19.95 -9.23
N ASP A 481 6.83 19.99 -10.37
CA ASP A 481 7.89 19.05 -10.75
C ASP A 481 9.28 19.38 -10.15
N LYS A 482 9.32 20.34 -9.21
CA LYS A 482 10.57 20.87 -8.63
C LYS A 482 10.99 20.11 -7.36
N ALA A 483 10.35 20.39 -6.22
CA ALA A 483 10.85 19.99 -4.91
C ALA A 483 10.88 18.46 -4.72
N LEU A 484 9.74 17.77 -4.82
CA LEU A 484 9.69 16.31 -4.61
C LEU A 484 10.55 15.52 -5.62
N PRO A 485 10.51 15.80 -6.95
CA PRO A 485 11.38 15.09 -7.89
C PRO A 485 12.87 15.34 -7.67
N SER A 486 13.27 16.56 -7.30
CA SER A 486 14.68 16.85 -6.98
C SER A 486 15.14 16.18 -5.68
N ILE A 487 14.28 16.11 -4.65
CA ILE A 487 14.52 15.31 -3.45
C ILE A 487 14.71 13.83 -3.81
N ALA A 488 13.88 13.27 -4.69
CA ALA A 488 14.01 11.89 -5.14
C ALA A 488 15.37 11.63 -5.83
N ARG A 489 15.84 12.56 -6.66
CA ARG A 489 17.16 12.50 -7.29
C ARG A 489 18.29 12.62 -6.27
N ALA A 490 18.21 13.57 -5.34
CA ALA A 490 19.20 13.77 -4.28
C ALA A 490 19.34 12.51 -3.41
N ALA A 491 18.22 11.92 -3.01
CA ALA A 491 18.18 10.67 -2.23
C ALA A 491 18.86 9.50 -2.97
N ARG A 492 18.60 9.34 -4.27
CA ARG A 492 19.31 8.35 -5.11
C ARG A 492 20.80 8.64 -5.21
N ALA A 493 21.19 9.90 -5.36
CA ALA A 493 22.58 10.31 -5.50
C ALA A 493 23.40 10.03 -4.24
N VAL A 494 22.80 10.14 -3.05
CA VAL A 494 23.44 9.76 -1.78
C VAL A 494 23.22 8.29 -1.40
N GLY A 495 22.57 7.49 -2.27
CA GLY A 495 22.39 6.06 -2.06
C GLY A 495 21.41 5.69 -0.94
N VAL A 496 20.43 6.56 -0.63
CA VAL A 496 19.51 6.35 0.50
C VAL A 496 18.06 6.23 0.01
N PRO A 497 17.35 5.11 0.32
CA PRO A 497 15.92 4.99 0.03
C PRO A 497 15.09 5.88 0.95
N ILE A 498 13.95 6.38 0.49
CA ILE A 498 13.02 7.13 1.34
C ILE A 498 12.13 6.13 2.07
N ARG A 499 12.36 5.93 3.37
CA ARG A 499 11.60 4.96 4.17
C ARG A 499 10.42 5.55 4.91
N VAL A 500 10.42 6.86 5.13
CA VAL A 500 9.29 7.57 5.74
C VAL A 500 8.94 8.77 4.88
N TYR A 501 7.73 8.77 4.33
CA TYR A 501 7.13 9.92 3.68
C TYR A 501 5.93 10.41 4.47
N TYR A 502 5.88 11.69 4.84
CA TYR A 502 4.82 12.26 5.68
C TYR A 502 4.16 13.49 5.00
N PRO A 503 3.02 13.29 4.30
CA PRO A 503 2.23 14.39 3.75
C PRO A 503 1.19 14.99 4.74
N SER A 504 1.17 14.57 6.00
CA SER A 504 0.13 14.97 6.98
C SER A 504 -1.28 14.74 6.38
N ASN A 505 -2.17 15.74 6.44
CA ASN A 505 -3.49 15.73 5.81
C ASN A 505 -3.57 16.53 4.51
N ALA A 506 -2.44 16.88 3.89
CA ALA A 506 -2.42 17.71 2.68
C ALA A 506 -3.23 17.08 1.53
N GLU A 507 -3.17 15.74 1.41
CA GLU A 507 -3.90 14.96 0.41
C GLU A 507 -5.43 15.11 0.51
N GLU A 508 -5.96 15.49 1.68
CA GLU A 508 -7.40 15.72 1.92
C GLU A 508 -7.89 17.07 1.37
N GLN A 509 -6.97 18.01 1.12
CA GLN A 509 -7.33 19.35 0.64
C GLN A 509 -7.84 19.34 -0.81
N TRP A 510 -7.66 18.23 -1.52
CA TRP A 510 -8.02 18.09 -2.93
C TRP A 510 -9.13 17.04 -3.12
N LYS A 511 -10.11 17.38 -3.96
CA LYS A 511 -11.19 16.46 -4.33
C LYS A 511 -10.67 15.22 -5.04
N GLN A 512 -9.63 15.40 -5.85
CA GLN A 512 -8.85 14.33 -6.48
C GLN A 512 -7.37 14.65 -6.31
N LEU A 513 -6.54 13.62 -6.14
CA LEU A 513 -5.09 13.73 -6.09
C LEU A 513 -4.58 14.23 -7.45
N PRO A 514 -3.93 15.41 -7.52
CA PRO A 514 -3.47 15.96 -8.79
C PRO A 514 -2.48 15.03 -9.52
N PRO A 515 -2.52 14.93 -10.86
CA PRO A 515 -1.62 14.07 -11.63
C PRO A 515 -0.13 14.27 -11.29
N GLN A 516 0.32 15.53 -11.26
CA GLN A 516 1.70 15.86 -10.91
C GLN A 516 2.11 15.35 -9.52
N TYR A 517 1.22 15.47 -8.52
CA TYR A 517 1.47 14.94 -7.18
C TYR A 517 1.65 13.41 -7.21
N ARG A 518 0.78 12.71 -7.93
CA ARG A 518 0.85 11.25 -8.08
C ARG A 518 2.18 10.84 -8.69
N ASP A 519 2.60 11.53 -9.76
CA ASP A 519 3.86 11.25 -10.45
C ASP A 519 5.08 11.59 -9.58
N ASN A 520 5.01 12.66 -8.78
CA ASN A 520 6.06 13.03 -7.83
C ASN A 520 6.28 11.92 -6.78
N VAL A 521 5.21 11.42 -6.15
CA VAL A 521 5.31 10.36 -5.13
C VAL A 521 5.76 9.04 -5.74
N ARG A 522 5.34 8.73 -6.97
CA ARG A 522 5.79 7.54 -7.72
C ARG A 522 7.28 7.54 -8.06
N GLN A 523 7.94 8.69 -8.05
CA GLN A 523 9.37 8.81 -8.32
C GLN A 523 10.26 8.66 -7.08
N LEU A 524 9.69 8.80 -5.87
CA LEU A 524 10.44 8.63 -4.62
C LEU A 524 11.08 7.23 -4.58
N PRO A 525 12.36 7.12 -4.19
CA PRO A 525 13.05 5.82 -4.13
C PRO A 525 12.60 5.03 -2.90
N PHE A 526 11.39 4.48 -2.97
CA PHE A 526 10.85 3.59 -1.95
C PHE A 526 11.45 2.19 -2.05
N ASP A 527 11.55 1.52 -0.91
CA ASP A 527 11.89 0.10 -0.76
C ASP A 527 10.79 -0.62 0.01
N GLU A 528 11.00 -1.90 0.33
CA GLU A 528 10.01 -2.74 1.03
C GLU A 528 9.69 -2.29 2.46
N ARG A 529 10.51 -1.40 3.04
CA ARG A 529 10.32 -0.84 4.38
C ARG A 529 9.71 0.56 4.34
N SER A 530 9.53 1.11 3.14
CA SER A 530 8.97 2.44 2.98
C SER A 530 7.51 2.48 3.41
N VAL A 531 7.16 3.54 4.13
CA VAL A 531 5.78 3.84 4.50
C VAL A 531 5.45 5.31 4.24
N ILE A 532 4.18 5.54 3.91
CA ILE A 532 3.56 6.86 3.90
C ILE A 532 2.73 7.00 5.17
N LEU A 533 3.03 8.03 5.96
CA LEU A 533 2.34 8.38 7.20
C LEU A 533 1.42 9.56 6.92
N ARG A 534 0.11 9.36 6.96
CA ARG A 534 -0.87 10.43 6.67
C ARG A 534 -1.98 10.48 7.70
N THR A 535 -2.66 11.62 7.76
CA THR A 535 -3.78 11.86 8.67
C THR A 535 -5.00 12.33 7.88
N LEU A 536 -6.19 11.94 8.33
CA LEU A 536 -7.46 12.38 7.75
C LEU A 536 -8.41 12.90 8.84
N ILE A 537 -9.27 13.84 8.47
CA ILE A 537 -10.35 14.40 9.28
C ILE A 537 -11.66 13.73 8.87
N SER A 538 -12.30 12.99 9.77
CA SER A 538 -13.68 12.54 9.53
C SER A 538 -14.51 12.59 10.80
N ARG A 539 -15.75 13.07 10.67
CA ARG A 539 -16.75 13.07 11.75
C ARG A 539 -16.97 11.68 12.36
N LYS A 540 -16.68 10.59 11.63
CA LYS A 540 -16.74 9.21 12.16
C LYS A 540 -15.66 8.93 13.21
N PHE A 541 -14.53 9.62 13.14
CA PHE A 541 -13.38 9.45 14.04
C PHE A 541 -13.22 10.61 15.04
N HIS A 542 -14.00 11.68 14.91
CA HIS A 542 -14.05 12.77 15.89
C HIS A 542 -14.60 12.26 17.22
N LYS A 543 -13.70 11.88 18.13
CA LYS A 543 -13.98 11.60 19.54
C LYS A 543 -13.30 12.68 20.40
N SER A 544 -13.61 12.73 21.69
CA SER A 544 -12.95 13.64 22.64
C SER A 544 -11.42 13.50 22.64
N GLU A 545 -10.90 12.31 22.28
CA GLU A 545 -9.48 11.95 22.36
C GLU A 545 -8.65 12.39 21.15
N SER A 546 -9.24 12.47 19.95
CA SER A 546 -8.54 12.94 18.74
C SER A 546 -9.53 13.36 17.65
N ARG A 547 -9.14 14.40 16.91
CA ARG A 547 -9.80 14.83 15.67
C ARG A 547 -9.36 14.00 14.45
N TRP A 548 -8.15 13.45 14.52
CA TRP A 548 -7.44 12.85 13.40
C TRP A 548 -7.52 11.33 13.45
N HIS A 549 -7.65 10.74 12.26
CA HIS A 549 -7.40 9.32 12.02
C HIS A 549 -6.05 9.15 11.34
N TYR A 550 -5.23 8.24 11.84
CA TYR A 550 -3.84 8.01 11.44
C TYR A 550 -3.78 6.82 10.49
N ILE A 551 -2.98 6.95 9.43
CA ILE A 551 -2.89 5.95 8.38
C ILE A 551 -1.43 5.67 8.05
N VAL A 552 -1.06 4.40 8.07
CA VAL A 552 0.22 3.89 7.57
C VAL A 552 -0.04 3.15 6.26
N HIS A 553 0.60 3.54 5.18
CA HIS A 553 0.44 2.91 3.85
C HIS A 553 1.80 2.51 3.33
N GLY A 554 2.00 1.23 2.99
CA GLY A 554 3.26 0.78 2.41
C GLY A 554 3.61 1.59 1.15
N GLY A 555 4.86 2.05 1.06
CA GLY A 555 5.31 3.00 0.05
C GLY A 555 5.15 2.46 -1.36
N LEU A 556 5.69 1.27 -1.65
CA LEU A 556 5.58 0.63 -2.97
C LEU A 556 4.11 0.40 -3.37
N HIS A 557 3.29 -0.09 -2.43
CA HIS A 557 1.86 -0.28 -2.61
C HIS A 557 1.12 1.04 -2.90
N ALA A 558 1.51 2.13 -2.25
CA ALA A 558 0.97 3.46 -2.56
C ALA A 558 1.35 3.91 -3.98
N GLN A 559 2.57 3.64 -4.44
CA GLN A 559 2.99 3.98 -5.81
C GLN A 559 2.18 3.21 -6.87
N GLU A 560 1.87 1.94 -6.61
CA GLU A 560 0.97 1.15 -7.46
C GLU A 560 -0.44 1.75 -7.50
N HIS A 561 -1.02 2.07 -6.33
CA HIS A 561 -2.34 2.70 -6.28
C HIS A 561 -2.36 4.06 -6.99
N LEU A 562 -1.33 4.88 -6.82
CA LEU A 562 -1.19 6.17 -7.50
C LEU A 562 -1.00 6.04 -9.02
N ALA A 563 -0.74 4.84 -9.56
CA ALA A 563 -0.75 4.59 -11.00
C ALA A 563 -2.15 4.27 -11.55
N LEU A 564 -3.11 3.90 -10.69
CA LEU A 564 -4.42 3.39 -11.09
C LEU A 564 -5.49 4.50 -11.15
N PRO A 565 -6.29 4.60 -12.22
CA PRO A 565 -7.35 5.61 -12.35
C PRO A 565 -8.39 5.59 -11.22
N GLY A 566 -8.69 4.41 -10.67
CA GLY A 566 -9.66 4.23 -9.58
C GLY A 566 -9.24 4.85 -8.24
N TYR A 567 -7.95 5.11 -8.04
CA TYR A 567 -7.38 5.64 -6.79
C TYR A 567 -7.13 7.15 -6.87
N ALA A 568 -8.06 7.88 -7.47
CA ALA A 568 -7.93 9.32 -7.67
C ALA A 568 -8.13 10.14 -6.39
N ASN A 569 -8.40 9.54 -5.22
CA ASN A 569 -8.72 10.25 -3.98
C ASN A 569 -8.10 9.53 -2.77
N VAL A 570 -7.59 10.30 -1.80
CA VAL A 570 -7.07 9.78 -0.52
C VAL A 570 -8.10 8.95 0.26
N TRP A 571 -9.39 9.27 0.12
CA TRP A 571 -10.48 8.51 0.74
C TRP A 571 -10.70 7.14 0.09
N THR A 572 -10.31 6.94 -1.16
CA THR A 572 -10.34 5.61 -1.79
C THR A 572 -9.34 4.67 -1.12
N PHE A 573 -8.19 5.18 -0.67
CA PHE A 573 -7.27 4.39 0.15
C PHE A 573 -7.92 3.90 1.44
N MET A 574 -8.88 4.65 1.98
CA MET A 574 -9.59 4.24 3.18
C MET A 574 -10.54 3.09 2.94
N GLU A 575 -11.01 2.85 1.72
CA GLU A 575 -11.76 1.63 1.41
C GLU A 575 -10.84 0.42 1.62
N ASP A 576 -9.59 0.53 1.21
CA ASP A 576 -8.61 -0.56 1.33
C ASP A 576 -7.93 -0.64 2.70
N ARG A 577 -8.50 0.01 3.72
CA ARG A 577 -7.89 0.06 5.04
C ARG A 577 -8.21 -1.16 5.89
N GLN A 578 -7.23 -1.59 6.66
CA GLN A 578 -7.43 -2.46 7.81
C GLN A 578 -7.38 -1.59 9.08
N GLN A 579 -8.38 -1.75 9.96
CA GLN A 579 -8.40 -1.02 11.22
C GLN A 579 -7.61 -1.77 12.28
N VAL A 580 -6.50 -1.18 12.72
CA VAL A 580 -5.55 -1.78 13.66
C VAL A 580 -5.80 -1.27 15.08
N GLY A 581 -6.31 -0.04 15.20
CA GLY A 581 -6.70 0.55 16.47
C GLY A 581 -7.88 1.51 16.33
N ALA A 582 -8.26 2.12 17.45
CA ALA A 582 -9.37 3.09 17.47
C ALA A 582 -9.15 4.28 16.54
N PHE A 583 -7.89 4.71 16.38
CA PHE A 583 -7.49 5.88 15.59
C PHE A 583 -6.41 5.56 14.55
N LEU A 584 -6.04 4.29 14.37
CA LEU A 584 -4.99 3.86 13.46
C LEU A 584 -5.54 2.85 12.46
N SER A 585 -5.29 3.11 11.18
CA SER A 585 -5.47 2.15 10.11
C SER A 585 -4.18 1.93 9.35
N THR A 586 -4.06 0.76 8.74
CA THR A 586 -3.09 0.52 7.68
C THR A 586 -3.82 0.45 6.36
N VAL A 587 -3.25 1.04 5.31
CA VAL A 587 -3.71 0.79 3.94
C VAL A 587 -2.66 -0.08 3.28
N MET A 588 -2.92 -1.37 3.36
CA MET A 588 -2.28 -2.42 2.59
C MET A 588 -3.42 -3.31 2.20
N VAL A 589 -3.57 -3.50 0.89
CA VAL A 589 -4.72 -4.02 0.18
C VAL A 589 -5.90 -4.46 1.07
N SER A 590 -7.03 -3.81 0.85
CA SER A 590 -8.32 -4.45 1.06
C SER A 590 -9.05 -4.39 -0.26
N ALA A 591 -9.89 -5.38 -0.51
CA ALA A 591 -11.12 -5.13 -1.19
C ALA A 591 -12.12 -5.56 -0.12
N THR A 592 -12.65 -4.55 0.56
CA THR A 592 -13.76 -4.45 1.52
C THR A 592 -14.86 -5.49 1.33
N GLU A 593 -15.77 -5.85 2.25
CA GLU A 593 -16.09 -5.49 3.64
C GLU A 593 -17.10 -6.54 4.14
N GLY A 594 -17.00 -6.91 5.42
CA GLY A 594 -17.94 -7.81 6.08
C GLY A 594 -17.58 -8.11 7.53
N ALA A 595 -17.54 -7.09 8.40
CA ALA A 595 -17.82 -7.31 9.81
C ALA A 595 -18.73 -6.20 10.34
N PRO A 596 -20.06 -6.36 10.23
CA PRO A 596 -20.95 -5.77 11.20
C PRO A 596 -20.70 -6.42 12.57
N LYS A 597 -21.13 -5.70 13.60
CA LYS A 597 -21.11 -6.06 15.03
C LYS A 597 -21.37 -7.55 15.28
N ARG A 598 -20.78 -8.09 16.36
CA ARG A 598 -21.23 -9.35 16.98
C ARG A 598 -22.76 -9.39 17.03
N GLU A 599 -23.37 -10.15 16.14
CA GLU A 599 -24.71 -10.68 16.27
C GLU A 599 -24.65 -12.17 15.96
N ARG A 600 -25.45 -12.92 16.72
CA ARG A 600 -25.37 -14.37 16.91
C ARG A 600 -25.17 -15.10 15.59
N TYR A 601 -24.28 -16.10 15.62
CA TYR A 601 -24.19 -17.17 14.63
C TYR A 601 -25.59 -17.51 14.09
N LEU A 602 -25.88 -17.07 12.86
CA LEU A 602 -26.97 -17.66 12.10
C LEU A 602 -26.50 -19.05 11.69
N ASP A 603 -27.33 -20.03 12.02
CA ASP A 603 -27.04 -21.45 11.92
C ASP A 603 -26.55 -21.81 10.51
N PHE A 604 -25.26 -22.16 10.43
CA PHE A 604 -24.53 -22.50 9.19
C PHE A 604 -25.19 -23.67 8.42
N LEU A 605 -26.09 -24.40 9.09
CA LEU A 605 -26.81 -25.56 8.57
C LEU A 605 -27.85 -25.22 7.49
N SER A 606 -28.43 -24.01 7.50
CA SER A 606 -29.44 -23.63 6.49
C SER A 606 -28.85 -23.36 5.10
N TYR A 607 -27.57 -23.01 5.01
CA TYR A 607 -26.89 -22.68 3.75
C TYR A 607 -26.39 -23.91 2.97
N ILE A 608 -26.32 -25.08 3.62
CA ILE A 608 -25.86 -26.35 3.00
C ILE A 608 -27.01 -27.31 2.64
N GLY A 609 -28.26 -26.88 2.70
CA GLY A 609 -29.42 -27.69 2.28
C GLY A 609 -29.78 -28.85 3.22
N VAL A 610 -29.39 -28.77 4.51
CA VAL A 610 -29.80 -29.75 5.52
C VAL A 610 -31.08 -29.23 6.21
N PRO A 611 -32.21 -29.94 6.14
CA PRO A 611 -33.44 -29.52 6.84
C PRO A 611 -33.20 -29.56 8.36
N SER A 612 -33.51 -28.47 9.05
CA SER A 612 -33.48 -28.43 10.52
C SER A 612 -34.66 -29.24 11.06
N GLY A 613 -34.44 -30.52 11.36
CA GLY A 613 -35.41 -31.36 12.05
C GLY A 613 -35.62 -30.87 13.47
N ARG A 614 -36.74 -30.19 13.73
CA ARG A 614 -37.33 -30.14 15.07
C ARG A 614 -38.56 -31.04 15.04
N THR A 615 -38.42 -32.20 15.66
CA THR A 615 -39.53 -33.00 16.16
C THR A 615 -40.12 -32.28 17.36
N GLU A 616 -41.36 -31.82 17.27
CA GLU A 616 -42.20 -31.71 18.46
C GLU A 616 -42.68 -33.11 18.87
N PRO A 617 -42.97 -33.29 20.16
CA PRO A 617 -44.33 -33.71 20.49
C PRO A 617 -44.95 -32.88 21.61
N SER A 618 -46.27 -32.71 21.48
CA SER A 618 -47.25 -32.11 22.41
C SER A 618 -47.41 -32.97 23.71
N PRO A 619 -48.28 -32.63 24.69
CA PRO A 619 -49.59 -31.94 24.58
C PRO A 619 -49.54 -30.41 24.69
#